data_AF-A0A9X1YV83-F1
#
_entry.id   AF-A0A9X1YV83-F1
#
_cell.length_a   1.000
_cell.length_b   1.000
_cell.length_c   1.000
_cell.angle_alpha   90.00
_cell.angle_beta   90.00
_cell.angle_gamma   90.00
#
_symmetry.space_group_name_H-M   'P 1'
#
loop_
_entity.id
_entity.type
_entity.pdbx_description
1 polymer ?
#
loop_
_entity_poly.entity_id
_entity_poly.type
_entity_poly.pdbx_seq_one_letter_code
_entity_poly.pdbx_strand_id
1 'polypeptide(L)'
;MTSSTQTVERFIASGQASFEQGLSYNDYACMHHPAITPLSRKPPKDLPDSTLEDFYYYLLLDGQTPPINKPFHWPLLTQAAARVAVVLEQESYPRCRLKRWVMRLLFDGELSLPGYSRKLALLNQARRFSHQPGMLSKKAKLKSEFAEDPWLHAELAGLLHRVPLAAVDFDRPMLSWDLDLLGVLWVFLLGADDASQRLLEQWFNQHAEHIVDIPQYRTRDQLVRPLVWTLFRFSDAADTELLSQALLDRYGSSWCRDYQDPRAS
;
A
#
# COMPACT_ATOMS: atom_id res chain seq x y z
N MET A 1 -23.07 4.53 -28.39
CA MET A 1 -21.95 3.92 -27.64
C MET A 1 -20.80 4.92 -27.62
N THR A 2 -20.31 5.29 -26.44
CA THR A 2 -19.09 6.12 -26.31
C THR A 2 -17.87 5.31 -26.71
N SER A 3 -16.94 5.91 -27.45
CA SER A 3 -15.68 5.23 -27.80
C SER A 3 -14.78 5.07 -26.56
N SER A 4 -13.84 4.12 -26.61
CA SER A 4 -12.84 3.95 -25.55
C SER A 4 -11.98 5.21 -25.35
N THR A 5 -11.64 5.91 -26.44
CA THR A 5 -10.93 7.20 -26.42
C THR A 5 -11.74 8.26 -25.69
N GLN A 6 -13.02 8.43 -26.06
CA GLN A 6 -13.92 9.38 -25.37
C GLN A 6 -14.10 9.04 -23.89
N THR A 7 -14.05 7.76 -23.54
CA THR A 7 -14.14 7.32 -22.15
C THR A 7 -12.90 7.74 -21.35
N VAL A 8 -11.70 7.62 -21.93
CA VAL A 8 -10.45 8.09 -21.32
C VAL A 8 -10.45 9.62 -21.19
N GLU A 9 -10.81 10.35 -22.23
CA GLU A 9 -10.86 11.82 -22.21
C GLU A 9 -11.84 12.35 -21.15
N ARG A 10 -13.03 11.73 -21.03
CA ARG A 10 -14.00 12.07 -19.98
C ARG A 10 -13.49 11.76 -18.58
N PHE A 11 -12.79 10.64 -18.41
CA PHE A 11 -12.16 10.30 -17.14
C PHE A 11 -11.09 11.32 -16.74
N ILE A 12 -10.23 11.75 -17.69
CA ILE A 12 -9.21 12.78 -17.46
C ILE A 12 -9.86 14.11 -17.09
N ALA A 13 -10.83 14.57 -17.88
CA ALA A 13 -11.53 15.84 -17.62
C ALA A 13 -12.24 15.84 -16.26
N SER A 14 -12.89 14.73 -15.90
CA SER A 14 -13.51 14.57 -14.58
C SER A 14 -12.47 14.50 -13.45
N GLY A 15 -11.33 13.85 -13.68
CA GLY A 15 -10.22 13.78 -12.73
C GLY A 15 -9.64 15.17 -12.46
N GLN A 16 -9.45 15.97 -13.50
CA GLN A 16 -9.00 17.34 -13.38
C GLN A 16 -10.00 18.19 -12.59
N ALA A 17 -11.28 18.15 -12.95
CA ALA A 17 -12.31 18.92 -12.25
C ALA A 17 -12.45 18.51 -10.77
N SER A 18 -12.36 17.20 -10.48
CA SER A 18 -12.40 16.67 -9.12
C SER A 18 -11.17 17.11 -8.33
N PHE A 19 -9.99 17.05 -8.96
CA PHE A 19 -8.75 17.50 -8.39
C PHE A 19 -8.81 18.99 -8.07
N GLU A 20 -9.28 19.86 -8.97
CA GLU A 20 -9.42 21.31 -8.73
C GLU A 20 -10.36 21.61 -7.55
N GLN A 21 -11.45 20.86 -7.42
CA GLN A 21 -12.44 21.00 -6.33
C GLN A 21 -11.98 20.43 -4.98
N GLY A 22 -10.84 19.72 -4.94
CA GLY A 22 -10.34 19.11 -3.69
C GLY A 22 -11.05 17.83 -3.31
N LEU A 23 -11.73 17.20 -4.25
CA LEU A 23 -12.38 15.92 -4.03
C LEU A 23 -11.33 14.81 -3.99
N SER A 24 -11.60 13.79 -3.17
CA SER A 24 -10.69 12.66 -3.07
C SER A 24 -10.84 11.64 -4.19
N TYR A 25 -11.83 11.77 -5.06
CA TYR A 25 -12.22 10.71 -5.99
C TYR A 25 -12.51 11.30 -7.36
N ASN A 26 -12.48 10.44 -8.39
CA ASN A 26 -12.88 10.82 -9.73
C ASN A 26 -14.37 10.51 -9.94
N ASP A 27 -15.22 11.54 -10.06
CA ASP A 27 -16.67 11.41 -10.23
C ASP A 27 -17.04 10.42 -11.37
N TYR A 28 -16.39 10.55 -12.52
CA TYR A 28 -16.64 9.68 -13.67
C TYR A 28 -16.27 8.23 -13.37
N ALA A 29 -15.15 8.00 -12.67
CA ALA A 29 -14.74 6.66 -12.26
C ALA A 29 -15.75 6.01 -11.31
N CYS A 30 -16.33 6.76 -10.37
CA CYS A 30 -17.35 6.26 -9.46
C CYS A 30 -18.61 5.80 -10.20
N MET A 31 -19.04 6.52 -11.22
CA MET A 31 -20.24 6.18 -12.01
C MET A 31 -19.97 5.15 -13.11
N HIS A 32 -18.74 5.07 -13.61
CA HIS A 32 -18.38 4.30 -14.80
C HIS A 32 -17.22 3.32 -14.57
N HIS A 33 -17.01 2.88 -13.33
CA HIS A 33 -15.94 1.95 -12.96
C HIS A 33 -15.79 0.75 -13.92
N PRO A 34 -16.88 0.05 -14.34
CA PRO A 34 -16.78 -1.07 -15.29
C PRO A 34 -16.22 -0.68 -16.67
N ALA A 35 -16.32 0.58 -17.08
CA ALA A 35 -15.76 1.08 -18.33
C ALA A 35 -14.28 1.48 -18.19
N ILE A 36 -13.84 1.91 -17.00
CA ILE A 36 -12.46 2.33 -16.74
C ILE A 36 -11.53 1.15 -16.45
N THR A 37 -11.97 0.16 -15.66
CA THR A 37 -11.11 -0.97 -15.26
C THR A 37 -10.47 -1.72 -16.43
N PRO A 38 -11.17 -2.00 -17.55
CA PRO A 38 -10.53 -2.64 -18.71
C PRO A 38 -9.48 -1.74 -19.36
N LEU A 39 -9.72 -0.43 -19.39
CA LEU A 39 -8.86 0.56 -20.03
C LEU A 39 -7.57 0.81 -19.25
N SER A 40 -7.57 0.66 -17.92
CA SER A 40 -6.33 0.71 -17.13
C SER A 40 -5.35 -0.43 -17.47
N ARG A 41 -5.85 -1.55 -18.01
CA ARG A 41 -5.05 -2.68 -18.49
C ARG A 41 -4.70 -2.57 -19.97
N LYS A 42 -5.66 -2.10 -20.77
CA LYS A 42 -5.57 -2.02 -22.23
C LYS A 42 -6.13 -0.68 -22.70
N PRO A 43 -5.35 0.40 -22.57
CA PRO A 43 -5.76 1.70 -23.09
C PRO A 43 -5.86 1.64 -24.62
N PRO A 44 -6.64 2.55 -25.24
CA PRO A 44 -6.72 2.66 -26.70
C PRO A 44 -5.33 2.84 -27.33
N LYS A 45 -5.09 2.19 -28.47
CA LYS A 45 -3.77 2.14 -29.12
C LYS A 45 -3.30 3.50 -29.66
N ASP A 46 -4.24 4.31 -30.13
CA ASP A 46 -3.97 5.53 -30.87
C ASP A 46 -4.10 6.79 -29.99
N LEU A 47 -4.02 6.63 -28.66
CA LEU A 47 -3.97 7.79 -27.76
C LEU A 47 -2.63 8.51 -27.92
N PRO A 48 -2.62 9.85 -27.98
CA PRO A 48 -1.39 10.62 -27.82
C PRO A 48 -0.70 10.28 -26.50
N ASP A 49 0.63 10.26 -26.49
CA ASP A 49 1.43 9.94 -25.31
C ASP A 49 1.07 10.82 -24.10
N SER A 50 0.83 12.12 -24.32
CA SER A 50 0.41 13.05 -23.27
C SER A 50 -0.94 12.68 -22.65
N THR A 51 -1.91 12.28 -23.48
CA THR A 51 -3.23 11.84 -23.01
C THR A 51 -3.13 10.54 -22.22
N LEU A 52 -2.24 9.64 -22.65
CA LEU A 52 -2.01 8.37 -21.96
C LEU A 52 -1.26 8.56 -20.63
N GLU A 53 -0.30 9.48 -20.56
CA GLU A 53 0.35 9.89 -19.32
C GLU A 53 -0.68 10.49 -18.35
N ASP A 54 -1.52 11.43 -18.80
CA ASP A 54 -2.59 12.02 -17.99
C ASP A 54 -3.59 10.98 -17.50
N PHE A 55 -3.91 9.99 -18.34
CA PHE A 55 -4.75 8.87 -17.93
C PHE A 55 -4.11 8.10 -16.76
N TYR A 56 -2.81 7.78 -16.82
CA TYR A 56 -2.11 7.14 -15.72
C TYR A 56 -2.02 8.02 -14.48
N TYR A 57 -1.79 9.32 -14.64
CA TYR A 57 -1.74 10.28 -13.55
C TYR A 57 -3.04 10.27 -12.74
N TYR A 58 -4.18 10.41 -13.41
CA TYR A 58 -5.48 10.41 -12.73
C TYR A 58 -5.91 9.03 -12.22
N LEU A 59 -5.45 7.92 -12.82
CA LEU A 59 -5.63 6.58 -12.24
C LEU A 59 -4.87 6.45 -10.91
N LEU A 60 -3.61 6.90 -10.88
CA LEU A 60 -2.79 6.89 -9.68
C LEU A 60 -3.40 7.80 -8.60
N LEU A 61 -3.81 9.03 -8.93
CA LEU A 61 -4.48 9.92 -7.97
C LEU A 61 -5.74 9.30 -7.35
N ASP A 62 -6.53 8.55 -8.13
CA ASP A 62 -7.71 7.83 -7.63
C ASP A 62 -7.36 6.54 -6.85
N GLY A 63 -6.06 6.27 -6.63
CA GLY A 63 -5.55 5.14 -5.85
C GLY A 63 -5.42 3.83 -6.63
N GLN A 64 -5.59 3.88 -7.95
CA GLN A 64 -5.45 2.71 -8.83
C GLN A 64 -3.99 2.51 -9.23
N THR A 65 -3.57 1.26 -9.43
CA THR A 65 -2.20 0.89 -9.81
C THR A 65 -2.23 0.12 -11.13
N PRO A 66 -2.02 0.79 -12.28
CA PRO A 66 -2.26 0.22 -13.61
C PRO A 66 -1.34 -0.98 -13.93
N PRO A 67 -1.86 -2.17 -14.29
CA PRO A 67 -1.05 -3.34 -14.57
C PRO A 67 -0.50 -3.32 -16.02
N ILE A 68 0.36 -2.36 -16.31
CA ILE A 68 0.99 -2.23 -17.62
C ILE A 68 1.99 -3.38 -17.85
N ASN A 69 2.07 -3.85 -19.08
CA ASN A 69 2.95 -4.96 -19.47
C ASN A 69 3.71 -4.72 -20.77
N LYS A 70 3.60 -3.52 -21.35
CA LYS A 70 4.31 -3.17 -22.59
C LYS A 70 5.40 -2.13 -22.31
N PRO A 71 6.60 -2.27 -22.90
CA PRO A 71 7.71 -1.35 -22.67
C PRO A 71 7.38 0.12 -22.93
N PHE A 72 6.58 0.44 -23.95
CA PHE A 72 6.26 1.83 -24.26
C PHE A 72 5.38 2.52 -23.19
N HIS A 73 4.61 1.74 -22.41
CA HIS A 73 3.80 2.29 -21.32
C HIS A 73 4.64 2.66 -20.09
N TRP A 74 5.81 2.03 -19.93
CA TRP A 74 6.63 2.18 -18.72
C TRP A 74 7.11 3.62 -18.51
N PRO A 75 7.75 4.29 -19.50
CA PRO A 75 8.15 5.69 -19.35
C PRO A 75 6.98 6.64 -19.03
N LEU A 76 5.81 6.41 -19.63
CA LEU A 76 4.63 7.25 -19.41
C LEU A 76 4.07 7.06 -17.99
N LEU A 77 4.04 5.82 -17.49
CA LEU A 77 3.62 5.55 -16.13
C LEU A 77 4.60 6.13 -15.10
N THR A 78 5.91 6.06 -15.34
CA THR A 78 6.90 6.65 -14.42
C THR A 78 6.86 8.17 -14.41
N GLN A 79 6.59 8.82 -15.54
CA GLN A 79 6.34 10.27 -15.61
C GLN A 79 5.09 10.67 -14.83
N ALA A 80 3.98 9.96 -15.03
CA ALA A 80 2.76 10.14 -14.26
C ALA A 80 3.00 9.95 -12.76
N ALA A 81 3.74 8.90 -12.38
CA ALA A 81 4.08 8.62 -10.99
C ALA A 81 4.94 9.73 -10.36
N ALA A 82 5.91 10.30 -11.09
CA ALA A 82 6.70 11.44 -10.64
C ALA A 82 5.83 12.68 -10.37
N ARG A 83 4.81 12.94 -11.21
CA ARG A 83 3.82 14.01 -10.97
C ARG A 83 2.99 13.73 -9.72
N VAL A 84 2.53 12.49 -9.53
CA VAL A 84 1.76 12.10 -8.33
C VAL A 84 2.61 12.18 -7.06
N ALA A 85 3.93 11.91 -7.13
CA ALA A 85 4.83 12.05 -5.99
C ALA A 85 4.78 13.46 -5.39
N VAL A 86 4.79 14.49 -6.26
CA VAL A 86 4.70 15.89 -5.86
C VAL A 86 3.39 16.16 -5.10
N VAL A 87 2.26 15.66 -5.62
CA VAL A 87 0.95 15.79 -4.94
C VAL A 87 0.94 15.08 -3.59
N LEU A 88 1.53 13.88 -3.50
CA LEU A 88 1.62 13.11 -2.26
C LEU A 88 2.50 13.75 -1.19
N GLU A 89 3.49 14.53 -1.59
CA GLU A 89 4.36 15.26 -0.67
C GLU A 89 3.72 16.57 -0.21
N GLN A 90 3.02 17.28 -1.10
CA GLN A 90 2.48 18.61 -0.82
C GLN A 90 1.06 18.61 -0.26
N GLU A 91 0.18 17.74 -0.77
CA GLU A 91 -1.26 17.80 -0.52
C GLU A 91 -1.81 16.51 0.10
N SER A 92 -1.29 15.35 -0.30
CA SER A 92 -1.67 14.02 0.24
C SER A 92 -3.17 13.75 0.14
N TYR A 93 -3.73 12.94 1.04
CA TYR A 93 -5.18 12.82 1.18
C TYR A 93 -5.78 14.17 1.64
N PRO A 94 -6.90 14.65 1.06
CA PRO A 94 -7.79 13.96 0.13
C PRO A 94 -7.35 13.96 -1.34
N ARG A 95 -6.48 14.87 -1.76
CA ARG A 95 -6.15 15.12 -3.18
C ARG A 95 -5.53 13.92 -3.92
N CYS A 96 -4.96 12.98 -3.19
CA CYS A 96 -4.49 11.71 -3.71
C CYS A 96 -4.90 10.55 -2.79
N ARG A 97 -5.51 9.51 -3.37
CA ARG A 97 -5.87 8.26 -2.67
C ARG A 97 -4.78 7.19 -2.74
N LEU A 98 -3.76 7.37 -3.59
CA LEU A 98 -2.62 6.46 -3.59
C LEU A 98 -1.89 6.59 -2.26
N LYS A 99 -1.68 5.48 -1.57
CA LYS A 99 -0.96 5.49 -0.30
C LYS A 99 0.51 5.76 -0.57
N ARG A 100 1.18 6.55 0.28
CA ARG A 100 2.61 6.86 0.10
C ARG A 100 3.47 5.62 0.06
N TRP A 101 3.21 4.64 0.92
CA TRP A 101 3.97 3.40 0.92
C TRP A 101 3.75 2.57 -0.35
N VAL A 102 2.56 2.64 -0.97
CA VAL A 102 2.29 1.97 -2.26
C VAL A 102 3.09 2.65 -3.37
N MET A 103 3.12 3.98 -3.37
CA MET A 103 3.95 4.76 -4.30
C MET A 103 5.43 4.35 -4.18
N ARG A 104 5.96 4.31 -2.95
CA ARG A 104 7.35 3.91 -2.66
C ARG A 104 7.63 2.44 -2.98
N LEU A 105 6.67 1.54 -2.78
CA LEU A 105 6.80 0.14 -3.18
C LEU A 105 6.94 0.03 -4.71
N LEU A 106 6.06 0.68 -5.47
CA LEU A 106 5.98 0.49 -6.91
C LEU A 106 7.02 1.31 -7.70
N PHE A 107 7.42 2.48 -7.18
CA PHE A 107 8.17 3.49 -7.94
C PHE A 107 9.46 3.98 -7.25
N ASP A 108 9.89 3.33 -6.16
CA ASP A 108 11.27 3.43 -5.65
C ASP A 108 11.96 2.05 -5.73
N GLY A 109 13.25 1.98 -5.39
CA GLY A 109 14.04 0.76 -5.49
C GLY A 109 14.40 0.44 -6.94
N GLU A 110 14.19 -0.80 -7.38
CA GLU A 110 14.37 -1.14 -8.79
C GLU A 110 13.26 -0.52 -9.66
N LEU A 111 13.66 0.27 -10.67
CA LEU A 111 12.79 0.98 -11.61
C LEU A 111 12.81 0.36 -13.01
N SER A 112 12.39 -0.91 -13.08
CA SER A 112 12.22 -1.64 -14.35
C SER A 112 10.77 -2.11 -14.52
N LEU A 113 10.32 -2.29 -15.77
CA LEU A 113 8.98 -2.85 -16.03
C LEU A 113 8.80 -4.27 -15.42
N PRO A 114 9.78 -5.19 -15.49
CA PRO A 114 9.71 -6.45 -14.77
C PRO A 114 9.59 -6.28 -13.25
N GLY A 115 10.41 -5.39 -12.66
CA GLY A 115 10.38 -5.11 -11.23
C GLY A 115 9.03 -4.56 -10.78
N TYR A 116 8.50 -3.57 -11.51
CA TYR A 116 7.15 -3.02 -11.31
C TYR A 116 6.08 -4.10 -11.35
N SER A 117 6.12 -4.98 -12.36
CA SER A 117 5.13 -6.04 -12.54
C SER A 117 5.13 -7.03 -11.37
N ARG A 118 6.31 -7.38 -10.85
CA ARG A 118 6.46 -8.27 -9.68
C ARG A 118 5.95 -7.62 -8.40
N LYS A 119 6.35 -6.38 -8.13
CA LYS A 119 5.88 -5.60 -6.95
C LYS A 119 4.36 -5.38 -6.99
N LEU A 120 3.81 -5.12 -8.17
CA LEU A 120 2.37 -5.00 -8.37
C LEU A 120 1.62 -6.32 -8.19
N ALA A 121 2.20 -7.46 -8.61
CA ALA A 121 1.62 -8.78 -8.39
C ALA A 121 1.49 -9.08 -6.89
N LEU A 122 2.52 -8.79 -6.10
CA LEU A 122 2.49 -8.87 -4.65
C LEU A 122 1.37 -7.97 -4.08
N LEU A 123 1.33 -6.70 -4.46
CA LEU A 123 0.34 -5.75 -3.96
C LEU A 123 -1.10 -6.20 -4.27
N ASN A 124 -1.37 -6.68 -5.48
CA ASN A 124 -2.69 -7.18 -5.86
C ASN A 124 -3.07 -8.44 -5.07
N GLN A 125 -2.11 -9.29 -4.78
CA GLN A 125 -2.32 -10.47 -3.95
C GLN A 125 -2.60 -10.08 -2.50
N ALA A 126 -1.84 -9.13 -1.94
CA ALA A 126 -2.06 -8.57 -0.61
C ALA A 126 -3.47 -7.97 -0.50
N ARG A 127 -3.90 -7.16 -1.48
CA ARG A 127 -5.27 -6.61 -1.56
C ARG A 127 -6.34 -7.68 -1.56
N ARG A 128 -6.15 -8.75 -2.33
CA ARG A 128 -7.13 -9.85 -2.45
C ARG A 128 -7.32 -10.63 -1.15
N PHE A 129 -6.25 -10.81 -0.39
CA PHE A 129 -6.27 -11.58 0.85
C PHE A 129 -6.17 -10.72 2.11
N SER A 130 -6.31 -9.40 1.97
CA SER A 130 -6.08 -8.37 3.00
C SER A 130 -6.84 -8.57 4.34
N HIS A 131 -7.82 -9.48 4.39
CA HIS A 131 -8.43 -9.95 5.64
C HIS A 131 -7.60 -11.06 6.29
N GLN A 132 -7.31 -10.95 7.60
CA GLN A 132 -6.44 -11.90 8.33
C GLN A 132 -6.73 -13.39 8.07
N PRO A 133 -7.99 -13.89 8.09
CA PRO A 133 -8.26 -15.31 7.80
C PRO A 133 -7.82 -15.74 6.40
N GLY A 134 -7.95 -14.84 5.43
CA GLY A 134 -7.54 -15.06 4.04
C GLY A 134 -6.04 -15.23 3.93
N MET A 135 -5.26 -14.39 4.59
CA MET A 135 -3.79 -14.46 4.55
C MET A 135 -3.25 -15.73 5.22
N LEU A 136 -3.78 -16.08 6.39
CA LEU A 136 -3.38 -17.28 7.12
C LEU A 136 -3.68 -18.55 6.30
N SER A 137 -4.88 -18.63 5.71
CA SER A 137 -5.26 -19.78 4.86
C SER A 137 -4.43 -19.90 3.58
N LYS A 138 -3.73 -18.83 3.17
CA LYS A 138 -2.86 -18.80 1.99
C LYS A 138 -1.37 -18.76 2.34
N LYS A 139 -0.97 -19.00 3.59
CA LYS A 139 0.42 -19.01 4.07
C LYS A 139 1.39 -19.68 3.09
N ALA A 140 1.17 -20.96 2.78
CA ALA A 140 2.07 -21.74 1.92
C ALA A 140 2.20 -21.13 0.50
N LYS A 141 1.08 -20.68 -0.08
CA LYS A 141 1.05 -20.07 -1.41
C LYS A 141 1.80 -18.73 -1.43
N LEU A 142 1.53 -17.87 -0.45
CA LEU A 142 2.19 -16.57 -0.33
C LEU A 142 3.69 -16.72 -0.09
N LYS A 143 4.08 -17.74 0.69
CA LYS A 143 5.48 -18.08 0.92
C LYS A 143 6.19 -18.46 -0.37
N SER A 144 5.67 -19.45 -1.10
CA SER A 144 6.30 -19.94 -2.34
C SER A 144 6.29 -18.92 -3.49
N GLU A 145 5.24 -18.10 -3.61
CA GLU A 145 5.11 -17.16 -4.73
C GLU A 145 5.91 -15.87 -4.52
N PHE A 146 6.12 -15.45 -3.26
CA PHE A 146 6.66 -14.12 -2.97
C PHE A 146 7.71 -14.10 -1.85
N ALA A 147 7.51 -14.81 -0.74
CA ALA A 147 8.40 -14.68 0.40
C ALA A 147 9.76 -15.37 0.19
N GLU A 148 9.78 -16.45 -0.58
CA GLU A 148 11.02 -17.18 -0.94
C GLU A 148 11.79 -16.52 -2.09
N ASP A 149 11.26 -15.42 -2.66
CA ASP A 149 11.90 -14.63 -3.71
C ASP A 149 12.91 -13.64 -3.09
N PRO A 150 14.23 -13.88 -3.18
CA PRO A 150 15.22 -13.06 -2.47
C PRO A 150 15.24 -11.62 -2.96
N TRP A 151 14.94 -11.40 -4.24
CA TRP A 151 14.88 -10.07 -4.83
C TRP A 151 13.71 -9.28 -4.27
N LEU A 152 12.53 -9.89 -4.21
CA LEU A 152 11.34 -9.21 -3.68
C LEU A 152 11.50 -8.96 -2.18
N HIS A 153 12.06 -9.91 -1.44
CA HIS A 153 12.36 -9.75 -0.02
C HIS A 153 13.30 -8.56 0.24
N ALA A 154 14.35 -8.40 -0.57
CA ALA A 154 15.25 -7.25 -0.50
C ALA A 154 14.55 -5.92 -0.83
N GLU A 155 13.66 -5.90 -1.83
CA GLU A 155 12.84 -4.71 -2.14
C GLU A 155 11.93 -4.33 -0.97
N LEU A 156 11.34 -5.31 -0.27
CA LEU A 156 10.51 -5.09 0.92
C LEU A 156 11.35 -4.60 2.12
N ALA A 157 12.53 -5.18 2.35
CA ALA A 157 13.46 -4.65 3.36
C ALA A 157 13.84 -3.19 3.05
N GLY A 158 14.13 -2.88 1.79
CA GLY A 158 14.37 -1.51 1.34
C GLY A 158 13.17 -0.59 1.56
N LEU A 159 11.94 -1.08 1.36
CA LEU A 159 10.72 -0.31 1.64
C LEU A 159 10.63 0.06 3.13
N LEU A 160 10.89 -0.88 4.03
CA LEU A 160 10.89 -0.63 5.48
C LEU A 160 11.92 0.43 5.87
N HIS A 161 13.10 0.45 5.23
CA HIS A 161 14.08 1.51 5.46
C HIS A 161 13.64 2.90 4.97
N ARG A 162 12.79 2.97 3.94
CA ARG A 162 12.40 4.24 3.28
C ARG A 162 11.12 4.86 3.83
N VAL A 163 10.21 4.04 4.37
CA VAL A 163 8.85 4.49 4.71
C VAL A 163 8.61 4.45 6.21
N PRO A 164 8.49 5.59 6.90
CA PRO A 164 8.15 5.58 8.32
C PRO A 164 6.67 5.22 8.55
N LEU A 165 6.35 4.53 9.66
CA LEU A 165 4.96 4.12 9.98
C LEU A 165 4.00 5.33 10.01
N ALA A 166 4.41 6.46 10.58
CA ALA A 166 3.59 7.67 10.60
C ALA A 166 3.23 8.20 9.19
N ALA A 167 4.08 7.97 8.18
CA ALA A 167 3.76 8.33 6.80
C ALA A 167 2.78 7.37 6.12
N VAL A 168 2.57 6.19 6.70
CA VAL A 168 1.45 5.28 6.40
C VAL A 168 0.16 5.81 7.04
N ASP A 169 0.25 6.46 8.20
CA ASP A 169 -0.90 6.95 8.97
C ASP A 169 -1.54 8.22 8.38
N PHE A 170 -0.78 9.12 7.76
CA PHE A 170 -1.35 10.33 7.12
C PHE A 170 -2.27 10.03 5.92
N ASP A 171 -2.32 8.79 5.44
CA ASP A 171 -3.23 8.34 4.39
C ASP A 171 -4.61 7.92 4.95
N ARG A 172 -4.79 7.88 6.28
CA ARG A 172 -6.06 7.56 6.97
C ARG A 172 -6.31 8.47 8.17
N PRO A 173 -7.49 9.09 8.30
CA PRO A 173 -7.85 9.86 9.50
C PRO A 173 -7.97 9.01 10.78
N MET A 174 -7.93 7.67 10.66
CA MET A 174 -7.89 6.73 11.78
C MET A 174 -6.60 5.92 11.70
N LEU A 175 -5.69 6.13 12.67
CA LEU A 175 -4.52 5.30 12.93
C LEU A 175 -4.96 3.83 13.04
N SER A 176 -4.81 3.11 11.94
CA SER A 176 -5.19 1.72 11.77
C SER A 176 -4.28 1.14 10.71
N TRP A 177 -3.82 -0.09 10.92
CA TRP A 177 -3.09 -0.81 9.90
C TRP A 177 -3.87 -0.80 8.58
N ASP A 178 -3.21 -0.34 7.54
CA ASP A 178 -3.70 -0.55 6.20
C ASP A 178 -3.67 -2.05 5.86
N LEU A 179 -4.81 -2.60 5.45
CA LEU A 179 -4.92 -4.05 5.23
C LEU A 179 -3.99 -4.56 4.11
N ASP A 180 -3.70 -3.72 3.10
CA ASP A 180 -2.78 -4.10 2.03
C ASP A 180 -1.33 -4.12 2.58
N LEU A 181 -0.97 -3.16 3.44
CA LEU A 181 0.33 -3.14 4.11
C LEU A 181 0.51 -4.35 5.02
N LEU A 182 -0.54 -4.75 5.77
CA LEU A 182 -0.52 -5.98 6.56
C LEU A 182 -0.18 -7.20 5.72
N GLY A 183 -0.73 -7.30 4.52
CA GLY A 183 -0.39 -8.39 3.61
C GLY A 183 1.04 -8.36 3.11
N VAL A 184 1.59 -7.17 2.87
CA VAL A 184 3.00 -7.02 2.50
C VAL A 184 3.93 -7.40 3.66
N LEU A 185 3.65 -6.93 4.89
CA LEU A 185 4.42 -7.27 6.08
C LEU A 185 4.35 -8.76 6.42
N TRP A 186 3.18 -9.38 6.23
CA TRP A 186 3.00 -10.82 6.39
C TRP A 186 3.87 -11.61 5.40
N VAL A 187 3.88 -11.23 4.12
CA VAL A 187 4.75 -11.87 3.12
C VAL A 187 6.22 -11.70 3.47
N PHE A 188 6.63 -10.51 3.91
CA PHE A 188 8.00 -10.27 4.39
C PHE A 188 8.36 -11.22 5.55
N LEU A 189 7.48 -11.37 6.54
CA LEU A 189 7.72 -12.27 7.69
C LEU A 189 7.83 -13.75 7.29
N LEU A 190 7.09 -14.21 6.28
CA LEU A 190 7.15 -15.61 5.83
C LEU A 190 8.51 -16.04 5.26
N GLY A 191 9.31 -15.08 4.80
CA GLY A 191 10.66 -15.27 4.27
C GLY A 191 11.75 -14.71 5.18
N ALA A 192 11.37 -14.23 6.37
CA ALA A 192 12.29 -13.50 7.26
C ALA A 192 13.28 -14.43 7.95
N ASP A 193 14.55 -14.02 7.90
CA ASP A 193 15.61 -14.48 8.81
C ASP A 193 15.68 -13.57 10.05
N ASP A 194 16.65 -13.83 10.94
CA ASP A 194 16.86 -13.03 12.16
C ASP A 194 17.11 -11.54 11.86
N ALA A 195 17.83 -11.24 10.78
CA ALA A 195 18.11 -9.85 10.38
C ALA A 195 16.83 -9.14 9.92
N SER A 196 16.00 -9.83 9.14
CA SER A 196 14.71 -9.34 8.67
C SER A 196 13.74 -9.12 9.83
N GLN A 197 13.72 -10.02 10.81
CA GLN A 197 12.91 -9.88 12.03
C GLN A 197 13.33 -8.65 12.84
N ARG A 198 14.64 -8.45 13.06
CA ARG A 198 15.16 -7.24 13.73
C ARG A 198 14.87 -5.97 12.96
N LEU A 199 14.93 -6.00 11.63
CA LEU A 199 14.57 -4.86 10.80
C LEU A 199 13.11 -4.46 11.03
N LEU A 200 12.19 -5.42 10.99
CA LEU A 200 10.77 -5.14 11.20
C LEU A 200 10.49 -4.66 12.63
N GLU A 201 11.16 -5.25 13.62
CA GLU A 201 11.09 -4.80 15.01
C GLU A 201 11.54 -3.35 15.16
N GLN A 202 12.71 -3.00 14.62
CA GLN A 202 13.28 -1.65 14.68
C GLN A 202 12.37 -0.64 13.97
N TRP A 203 11.92 -0.99 12.76
CA TRP A 203 10.96 -0.18 12.02
C TRP A 203 9.68 0.07 12.83
N PHE A 204 9.09 -0.99 13.39
CA PHE A 204 7.89 -0.85 14.20
C PHE A 204 8.12 0.02 15.44
N ASN A 205 9.19 -0.23 16.20
CA ASN A 205 9.46 0.47 17.45
C ASN A 205 9.83 1.94 17.25
N GLN A 206 10.74 2.23 16.32
CA GLN A 206 11.15 3.60 16.01
C GLN A 206 9.93 4.45 15.64
N HIS A 207 8.98 3.86 14.93
CA HIS A 207 7.85 4.62 14.44
C HIS A 207 6.64 4.60 15.39
N ALA A 208 6.46 3.56 16.21
CA ALA A 208 5.47 3.55 17.30
C ALA A 208 5.80 4.58 18.41
N GLU A 209 7.06 4.98 18.56
CA GLU A 209 7.47 6.07 19.47
C GLU A 209 6.96 7.45 19.01
N HIS A 210 6.71 7.64 17.71
CA HIS A 210 6.17 8.88 17.16
C HIS A 210 4.63 8.97 17.23
N ILE A 211 3.95 7.88 17.58
CA ILE A 211 2.51 7.90 17.80
C ILE A 211 2.24 8.60 19.14
N VAL A 212 1.44 9.66 19.09
CA VAL A 212 1.05 10.48 20.24
C VAL A 212 -0.46 10.39 20.46
N ASP A 213 -0.90 10.84 21.64
CA ASP A 213 -2.32 10.97 21.92
C ASP A 213 -3.01 11.87 20.88
N ILE A 214 -4.22 11.48 20.46
CA ILE A 214 -5.11 12.34 19.70
C ILE A 214 -6.10 12.94 20.70
N PRO A 215 -5.99 14.25 21.02
CA PRO A 215 -6.84 14.88 22.02
C PRO A 215 -8.32 14.58 21.75
N GLN A 216 -9.05 14.23 22.82
CA GLN A 216 -10.50 13.95 22.77
C GLN A 216 -10.92 12.73 21.95
N TYR A 217 -9.98 11.93 21.44
CA TYR A 217 -10.30 10.78 20.59
C TYR A 217 -9.71 9.47 21.13
N ARG A 218 -8.38 9.33 21.17
CA ARG A 218 -7.70 8.10 21.62
C ARG A 218 -6.34 8.39 22.23
N THR A 219 -5.98 7.64 23.26
CA THR A 219 -4.61 7.64 23.80
C THR A 219 -3.68 6.89 22.86
N ARG A 220 -2.38 7.19 22.97
CA ARG A 220 -1.31 6.46 22.29
C ARG A 220 -1.45 4.95 22.46
N ASP A 221 -1.73 4.48 23.68
CA ASP A 221 -1.83 3.04 23.94
C ASP A 221 -3.03 2.41 23.21
N GLN A 222 -4.17 3.10 23.15
CA GLN A 222 -5.33 2.67 22.36
C GLN A 222 -5.06 2.63 20.85
N LEU A 223 -4.08 3.42 20.38
CA LEU A 223 -3.65 3.46 18.98
C LEU A 223 -2.59 2.38 18.67
N VAL A 224 -1.60 2.21 19.54
CA VAL A 224 -0.45 1.32 19.34
C VAL A 224 -0.79 -0.13 19.63
N ARG A 225 -1.60 -0.42 20.65
CA ARG A 225 -1.87 -1.80 21.08
C ARG A 225 -2.48 -2.69 19.98
N PRO A 226 -3.50 -2.25 19.20
CA PRO A 226 -3.98 -3.05 18.07
C PRO A 226 -2.88 -3.34 17.04
N LEU A 227 -1.92 -2.42 16.90
CA LEU A 227 -0.81 -2.60 15.98
C LEU A 227 0.16 -3.68 16.46
N VAL A 228 0.55 -3.61 17.74
CA VAL A 228 1.37 -4.62 18.44
C VAL A 228 0.72 -5.99 18.35
N TRP A 229 -0.56 -6.08 18.71
CA TRP A 229 -1.30 -7.34 18.68
C TRP A 229 -1.28 -7.95 17.27
N THR A 230 -1.55 -7.14 16.23
CA THR A 230 -1.56 -7.62 14.85
C THR A 230 -0.19 -8.15 14.43
N LEU A 231 0.87 -7.40 14.73
CA LEU A 231 2.25 -7.79 14.39
C LEU A 231 2.66 -9.05 15.15
N PHE A 232 2.30 -9.19 16.42
CA PHE A 232 2.54 -10.39 17.21
C PHE A 232 1.82 -11.61 16.62
N ARG A 233 0.54 -11.48 16.25
CA ARG A 233 -0.24 -12.58 15.64
C ARG A 233 0.35 -13.04 14.31
N PHE A 234 0.90 -12.12 13.52
CA PHE A 234 1.61 -12.48 12.31
C PHE A 234 2.96 -13.12 12.62
N SER A 235 3.72 -12.57 13.56
CA SER A 235 5.00 -13.15 13.94
C SER A 235 4.84 -14.61 14.41
N ASP A 236 3.88 -14.86 15.29
CA ASP A 236 3.53 -16.21 15.77
C ASP A 236 3.10 -17.12 14.61
N ALA A 237 2.22 -16.65 13.74
CA ALA A 237 1.76 -17.45 12.60
C ALA A 237 2.85 -17.68 11.53
N ALA A 238 3.87 -16.83 11.44
CA ALA A 238 4.99 -16.95 10.51
C ALA A 238 6.13 -17.82 11.07
N ASP A 239 6.02 -18.26 12.32
CA ASP A 239 7.09 -18.98 13.05
C ASP A 239 8.35 -18.10 13.25
N THR A 240 8.18 -16.77 13.41
CA THR A 240 9.28 -15.82 13.62
C THR A 240 9.50 -15.54 15.12
N GLU A 241 10.19 -16.46 15.79
CA GLU A 241 10.35 -16.43 17.26
C GLU A 241 11.04 -15.18 17.80
N LEU A 242 12.06 -14.66 17.11
CA LEU A 242 12.83 -13.50 17.58
C LEU A 242 11.93 -12.26 17.68
N LEU A 243 11.13 -11.99 16.64
CA LEU A 243 10.19 -10.86 16.68
C LEU A 243 9.08 -11.08 17.72
N SER A 244 8.55 -12.31 17.83
CA SER A 244 7.52 -12.63 18.82
C SER A 244 8.00 -12.38 20.25
N GLN A 245 9.23 -12.80 20.55
CA GLN A 245 9.86 -12.60 21.85
C GLN A 245 10.15 -11.11 22.11
N ALA A 246 10.69 -10.39 21.14
CA ALA A 246 10.97 -8.96 21.27
C ALA A 246 9.71 -8.13 21.57
N LEU A 247 8.58 -8.46 20.92
CA LEU A 247 7.29 -7.82 21.19
C LEU A 247 6.78 -8.14 22.61
N LEU A 248 6.92 -9.39 23.07
CA LEU A 248 6.55 -9.80 24.43
C LEU A 248 7.39 -9.08 25.48
N ASP A 249 8.71 -8.97 25.26
CA ASP A 249 9.63 -8.31 26.20
C ASP A 249 9.33 -6.82 26.32
N ARG A 250 8.95 -6.16 25.21
CA ARG A 250 8.68 -4.71 25.18
C ARG A 250 7.28 -4.33 25.66
N TYR A 251 6.25 -5.04 25.21
CA TYR A 251 4.85 -4.66 25.44
C TYR A 251 4.11 -5.56 26.45
N GLY A 252 4.68 -6.72 26.78
CA GLY A 252 4.09 -7.68 27.71
C GLY A 252 2.98 -8.54 27.10
N SER A 253 2.68 -9.65 27.78
CA SER A 253 1.70 -10.65 27.33
C SER A 253 0.29 -10.07 27.12
N SER A 254 -0.14 -9.13 27.96
CA SER A 254 -1.49 -8.57 27.89
C SER A 254 -1.74 -7.74 26.62
N TRP A 255 -0.68 -7.14 26.05
CA TRP A 255 -0.77 -6.42 24.78
C TRP A 255 -0.71 -7.36 23.59
N CYS A 256 0.17 -8.36 23.65
CA CYS A 256 0.44 -9.26 22.55
C CYS A 256 -0.63 -10.34 22.37
N ARG A 257 -1.14 -10.92 23.47
CA ARG A 257 -2.04 -12.08 23.42
C ARG A 257 -3.51 -11.71 23.55
N ASP A 258 -3.82 -10.71 24.37
CA ASP A 258 -5.21 -10.34 24.67
C ASP A 258 -5.69 -9.22 23.75
N TYR A 259 -6.56 -9.56 22.79
CA TYR A 259 -7.25 -8.54 22.01
C TYR A 259 -8.32 -7.86 22.87
N GLN A 260 -8.14 -6.57 23.14
CA GLN A 260 -9.19 -5.73 23.68
C GLN A 260 -9.65 -4.79 22.57
N ASP A 261 -10.94 -4.79 22.24
CA ASP A 261 -11.49 -3.83 21.29
C ASP A 261 -11.33 -2.42 21.88
N PRO A 262 -10.57 -1.51 21.24
CA PRO A 262 -10.38 -0.16 21.74
C PRO A 262 -11.68 0.67 21.77
N ARG A 263 -12.81 0.15 21.26
CA ARG A 263 -14.16 0.73 21.38
C ARG A 263 -14.97 0.21 22.57
N ALA A 264 -14.47 -0.80 23.28
CA ALA A 264 -15.20 -1.43 24.39
C ALA A 264 -14.97 -0.74 25.75
N SER A 265 -14.22 0.36 25.78
CA SER A 265 -13.93 1.18 26.97
C SER A 265 -14.42 2.60 26.80
#